data_AF-A0A1B6H737-F1
#
_entry.id   AF-A0A1B6H737-F1
#
_cell.length_a   1.000
_cell.length_b   1.000
_cell.length_c   1.000
_cell.angle_alpha   90.00
_cell.angle_beta   90.00
_cell.angle_gamma   90.00
#
_symmetry.space_group_name_H-M   'P 1'
#
loop_
_entity.id
_entity.type
_entity.pdbx_description
1 polymer ?
#
loop_
_entity_poly.entity_id
_entity_poly.type
_entity_poly.pdbx_seq_one_letter_code
_entity_poly.pdbx_strand_id
1 'polypeptide(L)'
;EGLMAREVCKDQEAAKLLWAAERTEVKRKEDALLAAARDGHIEILSQMLKDERPPNINCVDAQGNTCLHCAAYRGHKEAAVLLLQNGIDTTIKNIRGQTALDLAK
;
A
#
# COMPACT_ATOMS: atom_id res chain seq x y z
N GLU A 1 -47.69 23.59 9.21
CA GLU A 1 -46.61 24.02 10.13
C GLU A 1 -46.11 22.76 10.84
N GLY A 2 -44.86 22.34 10.84
CA GLY A 2 -43.66 22.79 10.17
C GLY A 2 -42.71 21.59 10.07
N LEU A 3 -41.99 21.50 8.95
CA LEU A 3 -40.76 20.72 8.87
C LEU A 3 -39.72 21.44 9.74
N MET A 4 -39.00 20.75 10.62
CA MET A 4 -37.53 20.81 10.65
C MET A 4 -36.89 20.01 11.79
N ALA A 5 -36.02 19.11 11.35
CA ALA A 5 -34.66 18.93 11.86
C ALA A 5 -34.50 18.43 13.30
N ARG A 6 -34.53 17.10 13.49
CA ARG A 6 -33.64 16.50 14.50
C ARG A 6 -33.18 15.05 14.30
N GLU A 7 -33.39 14.44 13.14
CA GLU A 7 -33.08 13.00 12.97
C GLU A 7 -32.27 12.63 11.72
N VAL A 8 -31.49 13.56 11.15
CA VAL A 8 -30.61 13.24 10.00
C VAL A 8 -29.25 13.89 10.18
N CYS A 9 -28.46 13.49 11.19
CA CYS A 9 -27.03 13.83 11.28
C CYS A 9 -26.26 13.04 12.37
N LYS A 10 -26.53 11.75 12.58
CA LYS A 10 -25.58 10.88 13.31
C LYS A 10 -24.90 9.87 12.39
N ASP A 11 -25.52 9.49 11.28
CA ASP A 11 -24.94 8.50 10.36
C ASP A 11 -23.88 9.07 9.42
N GLN A 12 -23.96 10.34 9.01
CA GLN A 12 -22.96 10.90 8.10
C GLN A 12 -21.59 11.13 8.76
N GLU A 13 -21.55 11.52 10.05
CA GLU A 13 -20.26 11.64 10.75
C GLU A 13 -19.75 10.32 11.33
N ALA A 14 -20.63 9.40 11.74
CA ALA A 14 -20.20 8.06 12.13
C ALA A 14 -19.63 7.27 10.94
N ALA A 15 -20.30 7.31 9.78
CA ALA A 15 -19.74 6.76 8.54
C ALA A 15 -18.45 7.50 8.15
N LYS A 16 -18.36 8.81 8.42
CA LYS A 16 -17.13 9.58 8.21
C LYS A 16 -16.01 9.32 9.25
N LEU A 17 -16.29 8.71 10.38
CA LEU A 17 -15.25 8.26 11.31
C LEU A 17 -14.87 6.81 10.97
N LEU A 18 -15.82 6.01 10.49
CA LEU A 18 -15.61 4.63 10.08
C LEU A 18 -14.69 4.51 8.85
N TRP A 19 -14.95 5.22 7.73
CA TRP A 19 -14.03 5.24 6.58
C TRP A 19 -12.65 5.85 6.94
N ALA A 20 -12.58 6.79 7.89
CA ALA A 20 -11.33 7.41 8.31
C ALA A 20 -10.47 6.41 9.10
N ALA A 21 -11.08 5.66 10.01
CA ALA A 21 -10.42 4.56 10.72
C ALA A 21 -9.98 3.45 9.74
N GLU A 22 -10.85 3.03 8.83
CA GLU A 22 -10.53 1.97 7.86
C GLU A 22 -9.41 2.38 6.88
N ARG A 23 -9.34 3.67 6.50
CA ARG A 23 -8.22 4.21 5.71
C ARG A 23 -6.88 4.16 6.44
N THR A 24 -6.86 4.20 7.78
CA THR A 24 -5.60 4.07 8.53
C THR A 24 -5.06 2.64 8.50
N GLU A 25 -5.95 1.64 8.44
CA GLU A 25 -5.53 0.23 8.38
C GLU A 25 -4.93 -0.11 7.02
N VAL A 26 -5.56 0.35 5.93
CA VAL A 26 -5.03 0.17 4.57
C VAL A 26 -3.66 0.81 4.45
N LYS A 27 -3.51 2.07 4.89
CA LYS A 27 -2.22 2.77 4.83
C LYS A 27 -1.14 2.10 5.68
N ARG A 28 -1.49 1.63 6.89
CA ARG A 28 -0.55 0.86 7.74
C ARG A 28 -0.12 -0.44 7.07
N LYS A 29 -1.03 -1.14 6.38
CA LYS A 29 -0.71 -2.36 5.65
C LYS A 29 0.22 -2.07 4.47
N GLU A 30 0.01 -0.97 3.74
CA GLU A 30 0.90 -0.50 2.68
C GLU A 30 2.31 -0.19 3.21
N ASP A 31 2.43 0.59 4.29
CA ASP A 31 3.71 0.91 4.94
C ASP A 31 4.43 -0.36 5.44
N ALA A 32 3.68 -1.32 6.00
CA ALA A 32 4.23 -2.60 6.42
C ALA A 32 4.68 -3.48 5.23
N LEU A 33 3.96 -3.44 4.10
CA LEU A 33 4.37 -4.12 2.87
C LEU A 33 5.67 -3.54 2.32
N LEU A 34 5.82 -2.21 2.31
CA LEU A 34 7.07 -1.54 1.94
C LEU A 34 8.21 -1.95 2.87
N ALA A 35 7.98 -1.97 4.18
CA ALA A 35 8.99 -2.38 5.15
C ALA A 35 9.43 -3.83 4.93
N ALA A 36 8.49 -4.75 4.68
CA ALA A 36 8.79 -6.15 4.37
C ALA A 36 9.57 -6.30 3.07
N ALA A 37 9.21 -5.58 2.00
CA ALA A 37 9.95 -5.57 0.74
C ALA A 37 11.37 -5.00 0.89
N ARG A 38 11.52 -3.97 1.73
CA ARG A 38 12.81 -3.34 2.06
C ARG A 38 13.74 -4.26 2.86
N ASP A 39 13.20 -5.15 3.70
CA ASP A 39 13.96 -6.13 4.47
C ASP A 39 14.15 -7.46 3.71
N GLY A 40 13.40 -7.66 2.60
CA GLY A 40 13.41 -8.91 1.85
C GLY A 40 12.63 -10.03 2.55
N HIS A 41 11.66 -9.70 3.41
CA HIS A 41 10.84 -10.68 4.12
C HIS A 41 9.74 -11.28 3.23
N ILE A 42 10.14 -12.24 2.41
CA ILE A 42 9.31 -13.00 1.46
C ILE A 42 8.09 -13.64 2.14
N GLU A 43 8.27 -14.26 3.32
CA GLU A 43 7.17 -14.91 4.04
C GLU A 43 6.07 -13.92 4.44
N ILE A 44 6.46 -12.75 4.95
CA ILE A 44 5.53 -11.69 5.34
C ILE A 44 4.80 -11.17 4.10
N LEU A 45 5.52 -10.91 3.00
CA LEU A 45 4.91 -10.50 1.73
C LEU A 45 3.88 -11.54 1.26
N SER A 46 4.24 -12.83 1.26
CA SER A 46 3.37 -13.92 0.84
C SER A 46 2.13 -14.04 1.73
N GLN A 47 2.30 -13.91 3.05
CA GLN A 47 1.19 -13.93 4.00
C GLN A 47 0.24 -12.74 3.79
N MET A 48 0.78 -11.53 3.62
CA MET A 48 -0.01 -10.32 3.41
C MET A 48 -0.81 -10.36 2.11
N LEU A 49 -0.24 -10.96 1.06
CA LEU A 49 -0.90 -11.13 -0.23
C LEU A 49 -1.97 -12.24 -0.22
N LYS A 50 -1.84 -13.22 0.68
CA LYS A 50 -2.81 -14.31 0.87
C LYS A 50 -3.94 -13.96 1.86
N ASP A 51 -3.80 -12.86 2.58
CA ASP A 51 -4.79 -12.36 3.54
C ASP A 51 -6.11 -11.98 2.83
N GLU A 52 -7.25 -12.03 3.52
CA GLU A 52 -8.57 -11.70 2.96
C GLU A 52 -8.66 -10.24 2.49
N ARG A 53 -7.83 -9.36 3.06
CA ARG A 53 -7.67 -7.96 2.63
C ARG A 53 -6.23 -7.71 2.19
N PRO A 54 -5.89 -7.99 0.91
CA PRO A 54 -4.56 -7.76 0.40
C PRO A 54 -4.24 -6.26 0.39
N PRO A 55 -3.03 -5.85 0.83
CA PRO A 55 -2.58 -4.48 0.68
C PRO A 55 -2.44 -4.11 -0.81
N ASN A 56 -2.52 -2.82 -1.09
CA ASN A 56 -2.22 -2.32 -2.42
C ASN A 56 -0.74 -2.54 -2.73
N ILE A 57 -0.45 -3.39 -3.72
CA ILE A 57 0.91 -3.77 -4.10
C ILE A 57 1.65 -2.59 -4.76
N ASN A 58 0.89 -1.69 -5.40
CA ASN A 58 1.36 -0.46 -6.03
C ASN A 58 1.45 0.73 -5.05
N CYS A 59 1.43 0.47 -3.74
CA CYS A 59 1.61 1.52 -2.76
C CYS A 59 2.98 2.20 -2.90
N VAL A 60 3.00 3.48 -2.55
CA VAL A 60 4.17 4.35 -2.66
C VAL A 60 4.48 5.00 -1.33
N ASP A 61 5.76 5.10 -1.00
CA ASP A 61 6.24 5.88 0.15
C ASP A 61 6.11 7.39 -0.12
N ALA A 62 6.43 8.20 0.89
CA ALA A 62 6.57 9.66 0.77
C ALA A 62 7.56 10.09 -0.34
N GLN A 63 8.48 9.21 -0.74
CA GLN A 63 9.42 9.44 -1.84
C GLN A 63 8.92 8.93 -3.21
N GLY A 64 7.67 8.49 -3.32
CA GLY A 64 7.13 7.88 -4.53
C GLY A 64 7.74 6.50 -4.85
N ASN A 65 8.49 5.91 -3.92
CA ASN A 65 9.08 4.59 -4.11
C ASN A 65 8.03 3.52 -3.84
N THR A 66 7.86 2.59 -4.77
CA THR A 66 7.03 1.39 -4.55
C THR A 66 7.79 0.30 -3.81
N CYS A 67 7.09 -0.73 -3.35
CA CYS A 67 7.70 -1.96 -2.81
C CYS A 67 8.79 -2.52 -3.73
N LEU A 68 8.59 -2.47 -5.05
CA LEU A 68 9.58 -2.93 -6.03
C LEU A 68 10.85 -2.06 -6.04
N HIS A 69 10.73 -0.74 -5.89
CA HIS A 69 11.88 0.15 -5.78
C HIS A 69 12.72 -0.21 -4.54
N CYS A 70 12.08 -0.48 -3.41
CA CYS A 70 12.76 -0.88 -2.18
C CYS A 70 13.47 -2.23 -2.33
N ALA A 71 12.79 -3.23 -2.89
CA ALA A 71 13.37 -4.55 -3.14
C ALA A 71 14.54 -4.49 -4.14
N ALA A 72 14.38 -3.73 -5.23
CA ALA A 72 15.40 -3.55 -6.25
C ALA A 72 16.65 -2.82 -5.71
N TYR A 73 16.44 -1.73 -4.97
CA TYR A 73 17.53 -0.96 -4.37
C TYR A 73 18.38 -1.78 -3.38
N ARG A 74 17.73 -2.71 -2.67
CA ARG A 74 18.38 -3.63 -1.73
C ARG A 74 18.97 -4.88 -2.38
N GLY A 75 18.60 -5.18 -3.63
CA GLY A 75 18.99 -6.41 -4.33
C GLY A 75 18.24 -7.67 -3.90
N HIS A 76 17.06 -7.54 -3.28
CA HIS A 76 16.22 -8.67 -2.87
C HIS A 76 15.43 -9.22 -4.07
N LYS A 77 16.10 -10.06 -4.86
CA LYS A 77 15.55 -10.62 -6.10
C LYS A 77 14.29 -11.44 -5.84
N GLU A 78 14.28 -12.24 -4.78
CA GLU A 78 13.17 -13.12 -4.44
C GLU A 78 11.93 -12.33 -4.04
N ALA A 79 12.10 -11.25 -3.27
CA ALA A 79 11.00 -10.33 -2.95
C ALA A 79 10.47 -9.62 -4.21
N ALA A 80 11.38 -9.19 -5.11
CA ALA A 80 10.99 -8.61 -6.38
C ALA A 80 10.23 -9.60 -7.28
N VAL A 81 10.66 -10.86 -7.34
CA VAL A 81 9.98 -11.93 -8.10
C VAL A 81 8.57 -12.17 -7.56
N LEU A 82 8.38 -12.25 -6.24
CA LEU A 82 7.04 -12.37 -5.65
C LEU A 82 6.14 -11.19 -6.02
N LEU A 83 6.64 -9.95 -5.91
CA LEU A 83 5.87 -8.76 -6.24
C LEU A 83 5.48 -8.73 -7.73
N LEU A 84 6.39 -9.15 -8.62
CA LEU A 84 6.14 -9.28 -10.06
C LEU A 84 5.11 -10.38 -10.37
N GLN A 85 5.18 -11.52 -9.68
CA GLN A 85 4.20 -12.60 -9.81
C GLN A 85 2.78 -12.16 -9.42
N ASN A 86 2.66 -11.17 -8.53
CA ASN A 86 1.38 -10.60 -8.12
C ASN A 86 0.93 -9.42 -9.00
N GLY A 87 1.65 -9.11 -10.09
CA GLY A 87 1.24 -8.11 -11.07
C GLY A 87 1.52 -6.67 -10.64
N ILE A 88 2.59 -6.42 -9.88
CA ILE A 88 3.01 -5.04 -9.55
C ILE A 88 3.33 -4.24 -10.83
N ASP A 89 2.94 -2.96 -10.84
CA ASP A 89 3.27 -2.05 -11.93
C ASP A 89 4.74 -1.62 -11.86
N THR A 90 5.54 -2.12 -12.80
CA THR A 90 6.97 -1.78 -12.95
C THR A 90 7.18 -0.42 -13.62
N THR A 91 6.13 0.17 -14.20
CA THR A 91 6.16 1.45 -14.91
C THR A 91 6.13 2.65 -13.96
N ILE A 92 5.79 2.41 -12.69
CA ILE A 92 5.74 3.46 -11.67
C ILE A 92 7.14 4.04 -11.48
N LYS A 93 7.20 5.37 -11.49
CA LYS A 93 8.43 6.12 -11.26
C LYS A 93 8.35 6.82 -9.91
N ASN A 94 9.47 6.84 -9.20
CA ASN A 94 9.59 7.62 -7.98
C ASN A 94 9.69 9.13 -8.27
N ILE A 95 9.79 9.95 -7.22
CA ILE A 95 9.94 11.42 -7.36
C ILE A 95 11.19 11.83 -8.13
N ARG A 96 12.17 10.94 -8.26
CA ARG A 96 13.41 11.18 -9.03
C ARG A 96 13.28 10.78 -10.49
N GLY A 97 12.10 10.31 -10.92
CA GLY A 97 11.84 9.82 -12.27
C GLY A 97 12.49 8.47 -12.58
N GLN A 98 12.97 7.76 -11.56
CA GLN A 98 13.61 6.45 -11.70
C GLN A 98 12.55 5.36 -11.59
N THR A 99 12.65 4.34 -12.44
CA THR A 99 11.86 3.11 -12.28
C THR A 99 12.54 2.17 -11.28
N ALA A 100 11.82 1.13 -10.84
CA ALA A 100 12.41 0.11 -9.98
C ALA A 100 13.60 -0.59 -10.67
N LEU A 101 13.58 -0.73 -12.00
CA LEU A 101 14.69 -1.28 -12.77
C LEU A 101 15.93 -0.39 -12.72
N ASP A 102 15.75 0.94 -12.78
CA ASP A 102 16.86 1.91 -12.69
C ASP A 102 17.53 1.91 -11.29
N LEU A 103 16.80 1.49 -10.25
CA LEU A 103 17.34 1.34 -8.89
C LEU A 103 17.92 -0.05 -8.61
N ALA A 104 17.66 -1.04 -9.48
CA ALA A 104 18.18 -2.38 -9.30
C ALA A 104 19.70 -2.36 -9.39
N LYS A 105 20.36 -2.95 -8.39
CA LYS A 105 21.82 -3.11 -8.33
C LYS A 105 22.26 -4.51 -8.72
#